data_AF-A0A7M7QZU9-F1
#
_entry.id   AF-A0A7M7QZU9-F1
#
_cell.length_a   1.000
_cell.length_b   1.000
_cell.length_c   1.000
_cell.angle_alpha   90.00
_cell.angle_beta   90.00
_cell.angle_gamma   90.00
#
_symmetry.space_group_name_H-M   'P 1'
#
loop_
_entity.id
_entity.type
_entity.pdbx_description
1 polymer ?
#
loop_
_entity_poly.entity_id
_entity_poly.type
_entity_poly.pdbx_seq_one_letter_code
_entity_poly.pdbx_strand_id
1 'polypeptide(L)'
;MIESGADTSLVAAADRARIIPNDGLLDTFAICMLKKYNILHKDGSVNQDHDSYTIFSDNPDVYRISERCKAKIGKDAGETARKIMNCFAEDGDSLLPYSTHPPPTPC
;
A
#
# COMPACT_ATOMS: atom_id res chain seq x y z
N MET A 1 1.83 18.16 -5.88
CA MET A 1 1.57 18.34 -4.45
C MET A 1 1.30 16.96 -3.89
N ILE A 2 2.11 16.46 -2.96
CA ILE A 2 1.94 15.14 -2.31
C ILE A 2 0.59 15.15 -1.58
N GLU A 3 -0.38 14.32 -1.97
CA GLU A 3 -1.73 14.32 -1.38
C GLU A 3 -1.74 13.88 0.09
N SER A 4 -0.77 13.05 0.51
CA SER A 4 -0.66 12.61 1.90
C SER A 4 0.06 13.59 2.83
N GLY A 5 0.83 14.53 2.27
CA GLY A 5 1.77 15.36 3.03
C GLY A 5 2.95 14.59 3.66
N ALA A 6 3.10 13.29 3.39
CA ALA A 6 4.22 12.50 3.89
C ALA A 6 5.53 12.97 3.24
N ASP A 7 6.56 13.18 4.07
CA ASP A 7 7.89 13.53 3.56
C ASP A 7 8.48 12.35 2.77
N THR A 8 9.12 12.65 1.64
CA THR A 8 9.71 11.61 0.77
C THR A 8 10.77 10.78 1.50
N SER A 9 11.45 11.33 2.50
CA SER A 9 12.40 10.60 3.34
C SER A 9 11.72 9.61 4.29
N LEU A 10 10.50 9.89 4.76
CA LEU A 10 9.70 8.97 5.57
C LEU A 10 9.21 7.79 4.73
N VAL A 11 8.73 8.06 3.52
CA VAL A 11 8.33 7.00 2.57
C VAL A 11 9.53 6.12 2.21
N ALA A 12 10.70 6.71 1.94
CA ALA A 12 11.93 5.96 1.64
C ALA A 12 12.48 5.21 2.86
N ALA A 13 12.27 5.70 4.08
CA ALA A 13 12.62 4.96 5.30
C ALA A 13 11.70 3.76 5.50
N ALA A 14 10.39 3.93 5.27
CA ALA A 14 9.41 2.86 5.37
C ALA A 14 9.65 1.76 4.31
N ASP A 15 10.01 2.14 3.08
CA ASP A 15 10.38 1.20 2.02
C ASP A 15 11.61 0.38 2.37
N ARG A 16 12.68 1.05 2.85
CA ARG A 16 13.90 0.36 3.31
C ARG A 16 13.65 -0.56 4.50
N ALA A 17 12.76 -0.16 5.41
CA ALA A 17 12.37 -0.95 6.55
C ALA A 17 11.37 -2.07 6.19
N ARG A 18 10.77 -2.04 5.00
CA ARG A 18 9.62 -2.86 4.59
C ARG A 18 8.46 -2.82 5.59
N ILE A 19 8.32 -1.70 6.28
CA ILE A 19 7.34 -1.49 7.33
C ILE A 19 6.82 -0.06 7.22
N ILE A 20 5.52 0.08 7.07
CA ILE A 20 4.74 1.29 7.27
C ILE A 20 4.45 1.38 8.79
N PRO A 21 5.15 2.26 9.55
CA PRO A 21 4.87 2.46 10.96
C PRO A 21 3.50 3.13 11.16
N ASN A 22 2.99 3.05 12.38
CA ASN A 22 1.74 3.72 12.77
C ASN A 22 1.96 5.23 12.87
N ASP A 23 1.91 5.90 11.73
CA ASP A 23 2.10 7.33 11.57
C ASP A 23 0.95 7.86 10.70
N GLY A 24 0.21 8.86 11.18
CA GLY A 24 -0.99 9.34 10.48
C GLY A 24 -0.74 9.82 9.05
N LEU A 25 0.47 10.29 8.73
CA LEU A 25 0.85 10.68 7.37
C LEU A 25 1.10 9.45 6.50
N LEU A 26 1.77 8.43 7.04
CA LEU A 26 2.03 7.19 6.31
C LEU A 26 0.79 6.30 6.18
N ASP A 27 -0.16 6.37 7.11
CA ASP A 27 -1.48 5.77 6.96
C ASP A 27 -2.26 6.43 5.80
N THR A 28 -2.19 7.76 5.68
CA THR A 28 -2.82 8.51 4.58
C THR A 28 -2.17 8.16 3.24
N PHE A 29 -0.84 8.08 3.22
CA PHE A 29 -0.08 7.61 2.07
C PHE A 29 -0.48 6.18 1.68
N ALA A 30 -0.62 5.28 2.65
CA ALA A 30 -1.03 3.90 2.42
C ALA A 30 -2.44 3.81 1.83
N ILE A 31 -3.39 4.58 2.36
CA ILE A 31 -4.74 4.68 1.78
C ILE A 31 -4.67 5.13 0.33
N CYS A 32 -3.89 6.19 0.04
CA CYS A 32 -3.77 6.74 -1.31
C CYS A 32 -3.21 5.70 -2.29
N MET A 33 -2.14 5.01 -1.90
CA MET A 33 -1.52 3.97 -2.73
C MET A 33 -2.47 2.79 -2.98
N LEU A 34 -3.17 2.30 -1.95
CA LEU A 34 -4.11 1.18 -2.12
C LEU A 34 -5.34 1.56 -2.94
N LYS A 35 -5.82 2.81 -2.85
CA LYS A 35 -6.88 3.31 -3.75
C LYS A 35 -6.40 3.38 -5.19
N LYS A 36 -5.17 3.83 -5.41
CA LYS A 36 -4.55 3.91 -6.74
C LYS A 36 -4.42 2.53 -7.40
N TYR A 37 -4.12 1.50 -6.62
CA TYR A 37 -4.06 0.11 -7.09
C TYR A 37 -5.38 -0.65 -7.00
N ASN A 38 -6.47 0.06 -6.67
CA ASN A 38 -7.83 -0.48 -6.60
C ASN A 38 -8.02 -1.60 -5.56
N ILE A 39 -7.13 -1.68 -4.56
CA ILE A 39 -7.22 -2.59 -3.41
C ILE A 39 -8.19 -2.01 -2.36
N LEU A 40 -8.24 -0.68 -2.26
CA LEU A 40 -9.27 0.04 -1.52
C LEU A 40 -10.20 0.78 -2.48
N HIS A 41 -11.48 0.80 -2.15
CA HIS A 41 -12.45 1.70 -2.76
C HIS A 41 -12.25 3.15 -2.28
N LYS A 42 -12.88 4.11 -2.96
CA LYS A 42 -12.79 5.54 -2.62
C LYS A 42 -13.25 5.87 -1.20
N ASP A 43 -14.19 5.10 -0.67
CA ASP A 43 -14.72 5.22 0.70
C ASP A 43 -13.80 4.60 1.77
N GLY A 44 -12.72 3.92 1.37
CA GLY A 44 -11.77 3.27 2.27
C GLY A 44 -12.12 1.82 2.62
N SER A 45 -13.18 1.26 2.05
CA SER A 45 -13.48 -0.18 2.16
C SER A 45 -12.57 -1.02 1.26
N VAL A 46 -12.28 -2.26 1.67
CA VAL A 46 -11.43 -3.17 0.89
C VAL A 46 -12.20 -3.75 -0.29
N ASN A 47 -11.68 -3.52 -1.49
CA ASN A 47 -12.21 -4.13 -2.70
C ASN A 47 -11.94 -5.62 -2.68
N GLN A 48 -12.97 -6.45 -2.84
CA GLN A 48 -12.82 -7.91 -2.80
C GLN A 48 -12.46 -8.52 -4.16
N ASP A 49 -12.59 -7.74 -5.25
CA ASP A 49 -12.29 -8.16 -6.62
C ASP A 49 -10.80 -8.06 -6.92
N HIS A 50 -10.09 -9.18 -6.73
CA HIS A 50 -8.64 -9.27 -6.97
C HIS A 50 -8.25 -8.94 -8.42
N ASP A 51 -9.05 -9.37 -9.40
CA ASP A 51 -8.70 -9.23 -10.82
C ASP A 51 -8.73 -7.76 -11.26
N SER A 52 -9.34 -6.91 -10.45
CA SER A 52 -9.36 -5.45 -10.63
C SER A 52 -8.15 -4.73 -10.03
N TYR A 53 -7.27 -5.43 -9.31
CA TYR A 53 -6.09 -4.84 -8.68
C TYR A 53 -5.00 -4.54 -9.71
N THR A 54 -4.31 -3.41 -9.52
CA THR A 54 -3.18 -3.02 -10.37
C THR A 54 -1.87 -3.27 -9.64
N ILE A 55 -1.52 -4.53 -9.41
CA ILE A 55 -0.27 -4.92 -8.74
C ILE A 55 0.72 -5.43 -9.79
N PHE A 56 1.86 -4.76 -9.91
CA PHE A 56 2.98 -5.23 -10.73
C PHE A 56 3.92 -6.04 -9.85
N SER A 57 3.87 -7.36 -9.98
CA SER A 57 4.75 -8.27 -9.25
C SER A 57 5.24 -9.38 -10.19
N ASP A 58 6.52 -9.71 -10.09
CA ASP A 58 7.13 -10.86 -10.75
C ASP A 58 6.89 -12.17 -9.94
N ASN A 59 6.21 -12.07 -8.80
CA ASN A 59 5.91 -13.19 -7.92
C ASN A 59 4.71 -14.00 -8.46
N PRO A 60 4.89 -15.27 -8.82
CA PRO A 60 3.78 -16.11 -9.30
C PRO A 60 2.70 -16.33 -8.22
N ASP A 61 3.02 -16.11 -6.93
CA ASP A 61 2.09 -16.24 -5.82
C ASP A 61 1.33 -14.94 -5.51
N VAL A 62 1.47 -13.87 -6.32
CA VAL A 62 0.86 -12.55 -6.05
C VAL A 62 -0.65 -12.62 -5.77
N TYR A 63 -1.38 -13.54 -6.41
CA TYR A 63 -2.79 -13.78 -6.15
C TYR A 63 -3.04 -14.25 -4.71
N ARG A 64 -2.30 -15.28 -4.28
CA ARG A 64 -2.42 -15.87 -2.94
C ARG A 64 -2.02 -14.85 -1.87
N ILE A 65 -1.00 -14.05 -2.14
CA ILE A 65 -0.54 -12.97 -1.28
C ILE A 65 -1.64 -11.92 -1.14
N SER A 66 -2.20 -11.45 -2.26
CA SER A 66 -3.27 -10.46 -2.28
C SER A 66 -4.52 -10.91 -1.54
N GLU A 67 -4.96 -12.16 -1.72
CA GLU A 67 -6.08 -12.75 -0.97
C GLU A 67 -5.83 -12.75 0.55
N ARG A 68 -4.60 -13.11 0.98
CA ARG A 68 -4.23 -13.10 2.39
C ARG A 68 -4.14 -11.67 2.94
N CYS A 69 -3.59 -10.73 2.16
CA CYS A 69 -3.35 -9.38 2.60
C CYS A 69 -4.64 -8.56 2.67
N LYS A 70 -5.57 -8.69 1.72
CA LYS A 70 -6.86 -7.98 1.75
C LYS A 70 -7.73 -8.34 2.95
N ALA A 71 -7.54 -9.52 3.53
CA ALA A 71 -8.23 -9.95 4.76
C ALA A 71 -7.75 -9.21 6.04
N LYS A 72 -6.70 -8.40 5.95
CA LYS A 72 -6.14 -7.67 7.09
C LYS A 72 -6.91 -6.38 7.38
N ILE A 73 -8.04 -6.51 8.08
CA ILE A 73 -8.89 -5.38 8.45
C ILE A 73 -8.44 -4.77 9.80
N GLY A 74 -8.39 -3.45 9.87
CA GLY A 74 -8.10 -2.65 11.07
C GLY A 74 -9.35 -2.00 11.65
N LYS A 75 -9.18 -1.16 12.68
CA LYS A 75 -10.31 -0.42 13.28
C LYS A 75 -10.87 0.69 12.37
N ASP A 76 -10.05 1.17 11.45
CA ASP A 76 -10.35 2.23 10.49
C ASP A 76 -9.61 2.00 9.16
N ALA A 77 -9.86 2.86 8.16
CA ALA A 77 -9.27 2.74 6.84
C ALA A 77 -7.74 2.92 6.85
N GLY A 78 -7.19 3.74 7.76
CA GLY A 78 -5.74 3.96 7.87
C GLY A 78 -5.03 2.74 8.43
N GLU A 79 -5.55 2.18 9.52
CA GLU A 79 -5.02 0.95 10.10
C GLU A 79 -5.17 -0.23 9.13
N THR A 80 -6.30 -0.33 8.43
CA THR A 80 -6.52 -1.34 7.39
C THR A 80 -5.48 -1.18 6.28
N ALA A 81 -5.28 0.03 5.76
CA ALA A 81 -4.32 0.29 4.70
C ALA A 81 -2.89 -0.07 5.10
N ARG A 82 -2.48 0.35 6.30
CA ARG A 82 -1.17 0.03 6.87
C ARG A 82 -0.95 -1.48 7.00
N LYS A 83 -1.95 -2.21 7.52
CA LYS A 83 -1.88 -3.67 7.66
C LYS A 83 -1.77 -4.38 6.30
N ILE A 84 -2.53 -3.94 5.31
CA ILE A 84 -2.49 -4.50 3.95
C ILE A 84 -1.11 -4.24 3.32
N MET A 85 -0.62 -3.00 3.34
CA MET A 85 0.70 -2.67 2.79
C MET A 85 1.85 -3.42 3.48
N ASN A 86 1.81 -3.54 4.81
CA ASN A 86 2.81 -4.30 5.55
C ASN A 86 2.78 -5.79 5.18
N CYS A 87 1.60 -6.36 4.96
CA CYS A 87 1.47 -7.75 4.51
C CYS A 87 2.14 -7.95 3.13
N PHE A 88 1.94 -7.05 2.17
CA PHE A 88 2.63 -7.14 0.89
C PHE A 88 4.16 -7.00 1.03
N ALA A 89 4.62 -6.10 1.91
CA ALA A 89 6.03 -5.89 2.18
C ALA A 89 6.72 -7.10 2.85
N GLU A 90 6.01 -7.88 3.69
CA GLU A 90 6.49 -9.12 4.30
C GLU A 90 6.85 -10.19 3.27
N ASP A 91 6.09 -10.28 2.17
CA ASP A 91 6.35 -11.24 1.08
C ASP A 91 7.30 -10.72 0.00
N GLY A 92 7.86 -9.51 0.20
CA GLY A 92 8.82 -8.90 -0.74
C GLY A 92 8.19 -8.17 -1.93
N ASP A 93 6.85 -8.14 -2.00
CA ASP A 93 6.09 -7.40 -3.00
C ASP A 93 5.85 -5.96 -2.50
N SER A 94 6.81 -5.07 -2.72
CA SER A 94 6.64 -3.67 -2.31
C SER A 94 5.65 -2.97 -3.25
N LEU A 95 4.49 -2.57 -2.73
CA LEU A 95 3.57 -1.65 -3.43
C LEU A 95 4.12 -0.21 -3.48
N LEU A 96 5.26 0.03 -2.85
CA LEU A 96 5.93 1.32 -2.86
C LEU A 96 6.63 1.49 -4.21
N PRO A 97 6.50 2.65 -4.88
CA PRO A 97 7.21 2.89 -6.10
C PRO A 97 8.71 2.85 -5.79
N TYR A 98 9.41 1.83 -6.29
CA TYR A 98 10.86 1.80 -6.30
C TYR A 98 11.40 3.12 -6.87
N SER A 99 12.49 3.61 -6.29
CA SER A 99 13.18 4.86 -6.68
C SER A 99 13.69 4.88 -8.13
N THR A 100 13.45 3.82 -8.91
CA THR A 100 13.89 3.62 -10.30
C THR A 100 12.78 3.88 -11.34
N HIS A 101 11.53 4.12 -10.93
CA HIS A 101 10.42 4.54 -11.80
C HIS A 101 10.03 6.01 -11.51
N PRO A 102 9.42 6.74 -12.48
CA PRO A 102 9.30 8.21 -12.46
C PRO A 102 8.66 8.71 -11.16
N PRO A 103 8.89 9.99 -10.78
CA PRO A 103 8.66 10.50 -9.42
C PRO A 103 7.34 10.00 -8.84
N PRO A 104 7.31 9.63 -7.54
CA PRO A 104 6.10 9.12 -6.90
C PRO A 104 4.94 10.03 -7.29
N THR A 105 4.03 9.52 -8.12
CA THR A 105 2.83 10.25 -8.51
C THR A 105 2.10 10.55 -7.21
N PRO A 106 1.58 11.77 -7.01
CA PRO A 106 1.50 12.37 -5.69
C PRO A 106 0.45 11.72 -4.78
N CYS A 107 0.80 10.58 -4.21
CA CYS A 107 0.50 10.22 -2.84
C CYS A 107 1.70 10.70 -2.01
#